data_AF-A0A970I6W6-F1
#
_entry.id   AF-A0A970I6W6-F1
#
_cell.length_a   1.000
_cell.length_b   1.000
_cell.length_c   1.000
_cell.angle_alpha   90.00
_cell.angle_beta   90.00
_cell.angle_gamma   90.00
#
_symmetry.space_group_name_H-M   'P 1'
#
loop_
_entity.id
_entity.type
_entity.pdbx_description
1 polymer ?
#
loop_
_entity_poly.entity_id
_entity_poly.type
_entity_poly.pdbx_seq_one_letter_code
_entity_poly.pdbx_strand_id
1 'polypeptide(L)'
;MWLQTTGDANDNDIDMDNLTYTYQNGNGLSNLLVNVADAVTTGSNEGFKDGNTDPNLDDYEYDANGNMIKDRNKGISNITYNYLNLPTQIEFEGTNDKITYLYSESFRDRGSEIPRDTIARERGGKLLRSRGNLL
;
A
#
# COMPACT_ATOMS: atom_id res chain seq x y z
N MET A 1 -1.72 32.43 13.62
CA MET A 1 -2.04 31.55 14.77
C MET A 1 -3.51 31.21 14.62
N TRP A 2 -3.95 29.99 14.32
CA TRP A 2 -3.34 28.66 14.43
C TRP A 2 -3.87 27.75 13.30
N LEU A 3 -3.06 26.75 12.96
CA LEU A 3 -3.45 25.63 12.10
C LEU A 3 -4.59 24.87 12.81
N GLN A 4 -5.74 24.65 12.17
CA GLN A 4 -6.80 23.81 12.73
C GLN A 4 -6.31 22.37 12.83
N THR A 5 -6.35 21.80 14.04
CA THR A 5 -6.01 20.39 14.33
C THR A 5 -7.25 19.56 14.68
N THR A 6 -8.45 20.13 14.63
CA THR A 6 -9.73 19.44 14.85
C THR A 6 -10.83 20.06 13.97
N GLY A 7 -11.75 19.23 13.47
CA GLY A 7 -12.94 19.68 12.72
C GLY A 7 -13.41 18.72 11.63
N ASP A 8 -14.63 18.18 11.77
CA ASP A 8 -15.45 17.72 10.63
C ASP A 8 -15.92 18.96 9.83
N ALA A 9 -16.51 18.77 8.64
CA ALA A 9 -17.11 19.82 7.80
C ALA A 9 -18.13 20.73 8.53
N ASN A 10 -18.57 20.33 9.73
CA ASN A 10 -19.50 21.04 10.59
C ASN A 10 -18.85 21.78 11.78
N ASP A 11 -17.51 21.86 11.84
CA ASP A 11 -16.76 22.52 12.91
C ASP A 11 -17.04 21.94 14.31
N ASN A 12 -17.38 20.65 14.37
CA ASN A 12 -17.44 19.90 15.62
C ASN A 12 -16.02 19.48 16.01
N ASP A 13 -15.71 19.59 17.30
CA ASP A 13 -14.47 19.06 17.86
C ASP A 13 -14.55 17.53 17.82
N ILE A 14 -13.87 16.96 16.84
CA ILE A 14 -13.65 15.51 16.72
C ILE A 14 -12.17 15.26 16.90
N ASP A 15 -11.84 14.29 17.73
CA ASP A 15 -10.49 13.77 17.79
C ASP A 15 -10.16 13.16 16.42
N MET A 16 -8.94 13.36 15.94
CA MET A 16 -8.44 12.74 14.71
C MET A 16 -7.07 12.14 14.98
N ASP A 17 -6.70 11.15 14.19
CA ASP A 17 -5.35 10.57 14.16
C ASP A 17 -4.85 10.07 15.53
N ASN A 18 -5.66 9.25 16.22
CA ASN A 18 -5.21 8.52 17.39
C ASN A 18 -4.65 7.14 16.98
N LEU A 19 -3.58 7.19 16.19
CA LEU A 19 -3.02 6.03 15.50
C LEU A 19 -1.98 5.29 16.36
N THR A 20 -2.15 3.98 16.46
CA THR A 20 -1.19 3.06 17.05
C THR A 20 -0.58 2.19 15.96
N TYR A 21 0.76 2.18 15.90
CA TYR A 21 1.54 1.40 14.94
C TYR A 21 2.17 0.20 15.62
N THR A 22 1.92 -1.00 15.08
CA THR A 22 2.53 -2.23 15.58
C THR A 22 3.54 -2.74 14.57
N TYR A 23 4.78 -2.95 15.02
CA TYR A 23 5.86 -3.49 14.18
C TYR A 23 6.12 -4.95 14.49
N GLN A 24 6.59 -5.70 13.48
CA GLN A 24 6.98 -7.09 13.62
C GLN A 24 7.99 -7.26 14.75
N ASN A 25 7.89 -8.36 15.51
CA ASN A 25 8.73 -8.67 16.67
C ASN A 25 8.58 -7.75 17.90
N GLY A 26 7.80 -6.65 17.83
CA GLY A 26 7.35 -5.85 18.98
C GLY A 26 8.44 -5.22 19.87
N ASN A 27 9.71 -5.41 19.55
CA ASN A 27 10.86 -5.04 20.39
C ASN A 27 11.58 -3.78 19.88
N GLY A 28 11.02 -3.09 18.88
CA GLY A 28 11.60 -1.90 18.26
C GLY A 28 12.80 -2.17 17.35
N LEU A 29 13.15 -3.44 17.10
CA LEU A 29 14.25 -3.80 16.19
C LEU A 29 13.80 -3.99 14.74
N SER A 30 12.49 -4.08 14.49
CA SER A 30 11.94 -4.20 13.15
C SER A 30 11.43 -2.86 12.62
N ASN A 31 11.63 -2.65 11.33
CA ASN A 31 11.01 -1.58 10.55
C ASN A 31 9.80 -2.08 9.73
N LEU A 32 9.36 -3.32 9.91
CA LEU A 32 8.22 -3.91 9.21
C LEU A 32 6.94 -3.65 10.01
N LEU A 33 6.06 -2.79 9.50
CA LEU A 33 4.80 -2.41 10.11
C LEU A 33 3.76 -3.50 9.85
N VAL A 34 3.16 -4.09 10.88
CA VAL A 34 2.18 -5.19 10.71
C VAL A 34 0.74 -4.76 10.91
N ASN A 35 0.47 -3.78 11.77
CA ASN A 35 -0.90 -3.27 12.01
C ASN A 35 -0.91 -1.76 12.28
N VAL A 36 -1.99 -1.10 11.86
CA VAL A 36 -2.32 0.27 12.25
C VAL A 36 -3.74 0.30 12.80
N ALA A 37 -3.89 0.76 14.04
CA ALA A 37 -5.21 0.93 14.65
C ALA A 37 -5.46 2.42 14.91
N ASP A 38 -6.66 2.90 14.59
CA ASP A 38 -7.14 4.21 15.02
C ASP A 38 -8.12 4.04 16.19
N ALA A 39 -7.81 4.64 17.34
CA ALA A 39 -8.69 4.60 18.48
C ALA A 39 -9.92 5.52 18.33
N VAL A 40 -9.90 6.48 17.39
CA VAL A 40 -11.07 7.30 17.10
C VAL A 40 -12.02 6.55 16.17
N THR A 41 -13.18 6.16 16.70
CA THR A 41 -14.18 5.36 15.96
C THR A 41 -15.44 6.13 15.56
N THR A 42 -15.59 7.38 16.00
CA THR A 42 -16.80 8.20 15.80
C THR A 42 -16.48 9.54 15.16
N GLY A 43 -17.18 9.88 14.07
CA GLY A 43 -17.04 11.20 13.42
C GLY A 43 -15.88 11.33 12.44
N SER A 44 -14.90 10.42 12.47
CA SER A 44 -13.79 10.36 11.50
C SER A 44 -14.23 9.75 10.16
N ASN A 45 -15.07 10.47 9.42
CA ASN A 45 -15.42 10.08 8.04
C ASN A 45 -14.24 10.22 7.09
N GLU A 46 -13.26 11.05 7.45
CA GLU A 46 -12.00 11.24 6.74
C GLU A 46 -10.85 10.56 7.49
N GLY A 47 -9.73 10.27 6.80
CA GLY A 47 -8.53 9.69 7.42
C GLY A 47 -8.33 8.19 7.21
N PHE A 48 -7.61 7.55 8.13
CA PHE A 48 -7.28 6.13 8.04
C PHE A 48 -8.55 5.27 8.01
N LYS A 49 -8.61 4.35 7.05
CA LYS A 49 -9.68 3.37 6.93
C LYS A 49 -9.08 1.99 7.13
N ASP A 50 -9.43 1.40 8.27
CA ASP A 50 -9.16 -0.01 8.50
C ASP A 50 -10.07 -0.82 7.58
N GLY A 51 -9.45 -1.40 6.54
CA GLY A 51 -10.11 -2.27 5.57
C GLY A 51 -9.97 -3.74 5.91
N ASN A 52 -9.18 -4.07 6.94
CA ASN A 52 -9.01 -5.44 7.39
C ASN A 52 -10.27 -5.91 8.13
N THR A 53 -10.89 -6.98 7.65
CA THR A 53 -12.14 -7.50 8.21
C THR A 53 -11.94 -8.63 9.22
N ASP A 54 -10.70 -9.13 9.37
CA ASP A 54 -10.35 -10.19 10.31
C ASP A 54 -9.32 -9.68 11.33
N PRO A 55 -9.72 -9.45 12.60
CA PRO A 55 -8.84 -8.93 13.63
C PRO A 55 -7.74 -9.92 14.06
N ASN A 56 -7.78 -11.17 13.56
CA ASN A 56 -6.75 -12.17 13.83
C ASN A 56 -5.65 -12.21 12.75
N LEU A 57 -5.77 -11.38 11.72
CA LEU A 57 -4.78 -11.26 10.65
C LEU A 57 -4.12 -9.91 10.72
N ASP A 58 -2.82 -9.88 10.43
CA ASP A 58 -2.08 -8.62 10.31
C ASP A 58 -2.56 -7.82 9.09
N ASP A 59 -2.57 -6.49 9.17
CA ASP A 59 -2.91 -5.62 8.04
C ASP A 59 -1.92 -5.79 6.88
N TYR A 60 -0.64 -5.90 7.23
CA TYR A 60 0.47 -5.99 6.29
C TYR A 60 1.28 -7.26 6.53
N GLU A 61 1.62 -7.95 5.43
CA GLU A 61 2.53 -9.10 5.45
C GLU A 61 3.71 -8.86 4.52
N TYR A 62 4.84 -9.50 4.82
CA TYR A 62 6.09 -9.34 4.10
C TYR A 62 6.72 -10.68 3.73
N ASP A 63 7.48 -10.71 2.64
CA ASP A 63 8.34 -11.82 2.29
C ASP A 63 9.64 -11.82 3.13
N ALA A 64 10.47 -12.84 2.94
CA ALA A 64 11.74 -12.99 3.67
C ALA A 64 12.79 -11.90 3.35
N ASN A 65 12.63 -11.19 2.22
CA ASN A 65 13.48 -10.05 1.85
C ASN A 65 12.96 -8.72 2.42
N GLY A 66 11.81 -8.73 3.09
CA GLY A 66 11.16 -7.54 3.64
C GLY A 66 10.29 -6.78 2.65
N ASN A 67 9.96 -7.36 1.49
CA ASN A 67 9.02 -6.76 0.55
C ASN A 67 7.58 -7.03 1.01
N MET A 68 6.70 -6.04 0.91
CA MET A 68 5.28 -6.18 1.28
C MET A 68 4.57 -7.11 0.29
N ILE A 69 3.92 -8.16 0.78
CA ILE A 69 3.15 -9.10 -0.04
C ILE A 69 1.64 -8.95 0.14
N LYS A 70 1.18 -8.30 1.22
CA LYS A 70 -0.25 -8.00 1.44
C LYS A 70 -0.45 -6.64 2.10
N ASP A 71 -1.56 -6.01 1.75
CA ASP A 71 -2.10 -4.81 2.40
C ASP A 71 -3.63 -4.94 2.41
N ARG A 72 -4.16 -5.47 3.52
CA ARG A 72 -5.59 -5.74 3.68
C ARG A 72 -6.42 -4.46 3.75
N ASN A 73 -5.83 -3.36 4.24
CA ASN A 73 -6.46 -2.04 4.25
C ASN A 73 -6.76 -1.52 2.84
N LYS A 74 -5.99 -1.96 1.84
CA LYS A 74 -6.22 -1.67 0.42
C LYS A 74 -6.88 -2.82 -0.35
N GLY A 75 -7.25 -3.90 0.33
CA GLY A 75 -7.74 -5.12 -0.29
C GLY A 75 -6.72 -5.80 -1.20
N ILE A 76 -5.42 -5.60 -0.98
CA ILE A 76 -4.35 -6.27 -1.73
C ILE A 76 -4.09 -7.64 -1.10
N SER A 77 -4.38 -8.69 -1.86
CA SER A 77 -4.25 -10.08 -1.41
C SER A 77 -2.88 -10.70 -1.69
N ASN A 78 -2.17 -10.20 -2.69
CA ASN A 78 -0.84 -10.69 -3.07
C ASN A 78 -0.06 -9.63 -3.89
N ILE A 79 1.25 -9.57 -3.66
CA ILE A 79 2.21 -8.84 -4.50
C ILE A 79 3.35 -9.77 -4.89
N THR A 80 3.57 -9.92 -6.20
CA THR A 80 4.62 -10.78 -6.74
C THR A 80 5.81 -9.94 -7.18
N TYR A 81 7.03 -10.38 -6.86
CA TYR A 81 8.27 -9.63 -7.13
C TYR A 81 9.18 -10.36 -8.11
N ASN A 82 10.03 -9.60 -8.83
CA ASN A 82 11.12 -10.18 -9.61
C ASN A 82 12.39 -10.36 -8.76
N TYR A 83 13.45 -10.88 -9.37
CA TYR A 83 14.75 -11.10 -8.73
C TYR A 83 15.49 -9.81 -8.29
N LEU A 84 15.00 -8.64 -8.70
CA LEU A 84 15.50 -7.32 -8.27
C LEU A 84 14.63 -6.71 -7.15
N ASN A 85 13.71 -7.49 -6.57
CA ASN A 85 12.71 -7.02 -5.60
C ASN A 85 11.81 -5.89 -6.13
N LEU A 86 11.51 -5.90 -7.43
CA LEU A 86 10.55 -4.98 -8.03
C LEU A 86 9.17 -5.64 -8.20
N PRO A 87 8.06 -4.98 -7.82
CA PRO A 87 6.71 -5.53 -7.94
C PRO A 87 6.34 -5.80 -9.40
N THR A 88 6.08 -7.05 -9.77
CA THR A 88 5.63 -7.42 -11.12
C THR A 88 4.11 -7.53 -11.23
N GLN A 89 3.44 -7.84 -10.12
CA GLN A 89 1.99 -8.03 -10.10
C GLN A 89 1.41 -7.70 -8.73
N ILE A 90 0.27 -7.03 -8.70
CA ILE A 90 -0.54 -6.76 -7.51
C ILE A 90 -1.94 -7.30 -7.76
N GLU A 91 -2.44 -8.14 -6.84
CA GLU A 91 -3.75 -8.78 -6.90
C GLU A 91 -4.65 -8.24 -5.79
N PHE A 92 -5.95 -8.12 -6.08
CA PHE A 92 -6.94 -7.59 -5.14
C PHE A 92 -7.92 -8.67 -4.68
N GLU A 93 -8.21 -8.69 -3.39
CA GLU A 93 -9.13 -9.65 -2.76
C GLU A 93 -10.55 -9.56 -3.34
N GLY A 94 -11.22 -10.70 -3.43
CA GLY A 94 -12.63 -10.78 -3.86
C GLY A 94 -12.88 -10.43 -5.33
N THR A 95 -11.84 -10.14 -6.12
CA THR A 95 -11.95 -9.77 -7.54
C THR A 95 -10.90 -10.49 -8.38
N ASN A 96 -11.02 -10.37 -9.70
CA ASN A 96 -9.95 -10.75 -10.63
C ASN A 96 -9.18 -9.52 -11.15
N ASP A 97 -9.30 -8.37 -10.46
CA ASP A 97 -8.56 -7.17 -10.82
C ASP A 97 -7.09 -7.34 -10.43
N LYS A 98 -6.20 -6.87 -11.31
CA LYS A 98 -4.76 -6.87 -11.05
C LYS A 98 -4.05 -5.73 -11.74
N ILE A 99 -2.92 -5.33 -11.17
CA ILE A 99 -1.98 -4.39 -11.78
C ILE A 99 -0.74 -5.19 -12.13
N THR A 100 -0.35 -5.16 -13.40
CA THR A 100 0.86 -5.81 -13.89
C THR A 100 1.87 -4.74 -14.28
N TYR A 101 3.08 -4.85 -13.75
CA TYR A 101 4.21 -4.03 -14.11
C TYR A 101 5.11 -4.81 -15.06
N LEU A 102 5.46 -4.16 -16.17
CA LEU A 102 6.47 -4.66 -17.08
C LEU A 102 7.69 -3.75 -17.00
N TYR A 103 8.80 -4.36 -16.64
CA TYR A 103 10.10 -3.72 -16.61
C TYR A 103 10.82 -4.07 -17.90
N SER A 104 11.11 -3.09 -18.74
CA SER A 104 12.07 -3.31 -19.82
C SER A 104 13.45 -3.44 -19.20
N GLU A 105 14.18 -4.48 -19.56
CA GLU A 105 15.64 -4.47 -19.40
C GLU A 105 16.17 -3.33 -20.24
N SER A 106 16.43 -2.19 -19.59
CA SER A 106 17.22 -1.16 -20.19
C SER A 106 18.65 -1.71 -20.22
N PHE A 107 19.23 -1.73 -21.41
CA PHE A 107 20.61 -2.14 -21.60
C PHE A 107 21.39 -0.85 -21.82
N ARG A 108 22.16 -0.39 -20.83
CA ARG A 108 23.23 0.56 -21.14
C ARG A 108 24.50 0.40 -20.34
N ASP A 109 25.54 0.08 -21.09
CA ASP A 109 26.95 0.31 -20.78
C ASP A 109 27.13 1.76 -20.28
N ARG A 110 27.64 1.88 -19.04
CA ARG A 110 28.04 3.12 -18.32
C ARG A 110 27.07 3.72 -17.29
N GLY A 111 26.58 2.87 -16.40
CA GLY A 111 26.50 3.20 -14.97
C GLY A 111 25.19 3.86 -14.55
N SER A 112 24.43 3.09 -13.76
CA SER A 112 23.11 3.36 -13.16
C SER A 112 21.94 3.37 -14.16
N GLU A 113 21.11 2.33 -14.08
CA GLU A 113 19.79 2.30 -14.74
C GLU A 113 18.71 1.88 -13.75
N ILE A 114 17.63 2.67 -13.73
CA ILE A 114 16.35 2.32 -13.13
C ILE A 114 15.51 1.72 -14.27
N PRO A 115 14.87 0.55 -14.09
CA PRO A 115 13.95 0.01 -15.08
C PRO A 115 12.88 1.03 -15.48
N ARG A 116 12.52 1.08 -16.76
CA ARG A 116 11.42 1.94 -17.24
C ARG A 116 10.09 1.21 -17.06
N ASP A 117 9.20 1.82 -16.29
CA ASP A 117 7.92 1.23 -15.93
C ASP A 117 6.88 1.38 -17.04
N THR A 118 6.27 0.26 -17.45
CA THR A 118 4.98 0.27 -18.16
C THR A 118 3.92 -0.33 -17.26
N ILE A 119 2.91 0.46 -16.90
CA ILE A 119 1.78 0.03 -16.07
C ILE A 119 0.66 -0.48 -16.97
N ALA A 120 0.28 -1.74 -16.81
CA ALA A 120 -0.92 -2.32 -17.39
C ALA A 120 -1.91 -2.63 -16.26
N ARG A 121 -3.07 -2.01 -16.28
CA ARG A 121 -4.17 -2.38 -15.38
C ARG A 121 -5.09 -3.34 -16.12
N GLU A 122 -5.40 -4.47 -15.50
CA GLU A 122 -6.41 -5.40 -15.99
C GLU A 122 -7.65 -5.29 -15.12
N ARG A 123 -8.80 -4.97 -15.72
CA ARG A 123 -10.12 -5.05 -15.10
C ARG A 123 -11.00 -5.99 -15.92
N GLY A 124 -11.53 -7.04 -15.30
CA GLY A 124 -12.44 -7.98 -15.98
C GLY A 124 -11.89 -8.55 -17.31
N GLY A 125 -10.58 -8.83 -17.38
CA GLY A 125 -9.91 -9.38 -18.58
C GLY A 125 -9.60 -8.37 -19.69
N LYS A 126 -9.85 -7.07 -19.50
CA LYS A 126 -9.54 -6.02 -20.49
C LYS A 126 -8.28 -5.25 -20.09
N LEU A 127 -7.26 -5.28 -20.96
CA LEU A 127 -6.00 -4.54 -20.78
C LEU A 127 -6.20 -3.04 -21.04
N LEU A 128 -5.95 -2.22 -20.02
CA LEU A 128 -5.83 -0.76 -20.14
C LEU A 128 -4.35 -0.41 -20.01
N ARG A 129 -3.71 -0.06 -21.14
CA ARG A 129 -2.29 0.36 -21.17
C ARG A 129 -2.21 1.87 -20.99
N SER A 130 -1.41 2.34 -20.02
CA SER A 130 -0.97 3.73 -19.93
C SER A 130 0.52 3.78 -20.21
N ARG A 131 0.93 4.46 -21.28
CA ARG A 131 2.35 4.75 -21.55
C ARG A 131 2.74 5.97 -20.71
N GLY A 132 3.24 5.75 -19.50
CA GLY A 132 3.83 6.80 -18.68
C GLY A 132 5.25 7.11 -19.13
N ASN A 133 5.45 8.26 -19.77
CA ASN A 133 6.78 8.85 -19.90
C ASN A 133 7.02 9.62 -18.60
N LEU A 134 7.94 9.17 -17.75
CA LEU A 134 8.37 9.93 -16.58
C LEU A 134 9.21 11.12 -17.09
N LEU A 135 8.74 12.34 -16.79
CA LEU A 135 9.49 13.58 -16.99
C LEU A 135 10.70 13.63 -16.06
#